data_AF-A0A1M6PSD7-F1
#
_entry.id   AF-A0A1M6PSD7-F1
#
_cell.length_a   1.000
_cell.length_b   1.000
_cell.length_c   1.000
_cell.angle_alpha   90.00
_cell.angle_beta   90.00
_cell.angle_gamma   90.00
#
_symmetry.space_group_name_H-M   'P 1'
#
loop_
_entity.id
_entity.type
_entity.pdbx_description
1 polymer ?
#
loop_
_entity_poly.entity_id
_entity_poly.type
_entity_poly.pdbx_seq_one_letter_code
_entity_poly.pdbx_strand_id
1 'polypeptide(L)'
;MSSIGFVISNDINEAINMYDFVTLDERIDDFIFKKKDIFGSSVDIFTQINPYEDTIFSQDEIKKFLLASKQLLQEDVLDFLEKDFIRENIDKKEFIKFANNMINMCNIALKENKNIVSIGN
;
A
#
# COMPACT_ATOMS: atom_id res chain seq x y z
N MET A 1 6.09 13.72 -9.40
CA MET A 1 5.67 12.35 -9.14
C MET A 1 6.07 12.07 -7.72
N SER A 2 5.11 12.18 -6.81
CA SER A 2 5.29 11.81 -5.40
C SER A 2 5.08 10.31 -5.28
N SER A 3 5.84 9.63 -4.44
CA SER A 3 5.65 8.21 -4.19
C SER A 3 5.90 7.95 -2.72
N ILE A 4 5.07 7.09 -2.11
CA ILE A 4 5.19 6.79 -0.69
C ILE A 4 6.03 5.53 -0.55
N GLY A 5 7.20 5.66 0.08
CA GLY A 5 8.04 4.53 0.46
C GLY A 5 7.53 3.91 1.76
N PHE A 6 7.60 2.60 1.90
CA PHE A 6 7.30 1.91 3.14
C PHE A 6 8.45 1.02 3.57
N VAL A 7 8.78 1.07 4.84
CA VAL A 7 9.85 0.27 5.45
C VAL A 7 9.40 -0.37 6.75
N ILE A 8 10.05 -1.47 7.13
CA ILE A 8 9.84 -2.11 8.44
C ILE A 8 10.90 -1.56 9.39
N SER A 9 10.47 -0.85 10.44
CA SER A 9 11.37 -0.25 11.42
C SER A 9 10.64 -0.03 12.75
N ASN A 10 11.40 0.17 13.84
CA ASN A 10 10.81 0.51 15.13
C ASN A 10 10.47 2.00 15.26
N ASP A 11 11.15 2.88 14.52
CA ASP A 11 10.99 4.32 14.57
C ASP A 11 11.38 5.02 13.26
N ILE A 12 11.02 6.30 13.12
CA ILE A 12 11.24 7.08 11.89
C ILE A 12 12.74 7.33 11.62
N ASN A 13 13.57 7.47 12.66
CA ASN A 13 14.99 7.82 12.49
C ASN A 13 15.78 6.68 11.86
N GLU A 14 15.47 5.44 12.26
CA GLU A 14 16.02 4.24 11.63
C GLU A 14 15.51 4.10 10.18
N ALA A 15 14.23 4.36 9.95
CA ALA A 15 13.55 4.21 8.67
C ALA A 15 14.12 5.08 7.52
N ILE A 16 14.50 6.34 7.79
CA ILE A 16 15.01 7.30 6.78
C ILE A 16 16.26 6.79 6.05
N ASN A 17 17.06 5.93 6.68
CA ASN A 17 18.30 5.41 6.10
C ASN A 17 18.13 4.02 5.44
N MET A 18 16.91 3.49 5.40
CA MET A 18 16.60 2.18 4.84
C MET A 18 16.12 2.30 3.39
N TYR A 19 16.31 1.21 2.64
CA TYR A 19 15.67 1.07 1.33
C TYR A 19 14.20 0.72 1.50
N ASP A 20 13.35 1.35 0.69
CA ASP A 20 11.93 1.03 0.59
C ASP A 20 11.72 -0.46 0.35
N PHE A 21 10.88 -1.07 1.18
CA PHE A 21 10.41 -2.44 0.98
C PHE A 21 9.26 -2.46 -0.03
N VAL A 22 8.35 -1.48 0.08
CA VAL A 22 7.23 -1.26 -0.85
C VAL A 22 7.21 0.20 -1.23
N THR A 23 6.91 0.49 -2.50
CA THR A 23 6.64 1.85 -2.96
C THR A 23 5.23 1.91 -3.52
N LEU A 24 4.44 2.87 -3.05
CA LEU A 24 3.14 3.21 -3.63
C LEU A 24 3.34 4.33 -4.65
N ASP A 25 3.21 3.99 -5.93
CA ASP A 25 3.25 4.93 -7.06
C ASP A 25 1.97 5.78 -7.08
N GLU A 26 2.10 7.08 -7.35
CA GLU A 26 1.00 8.04 -7.47
C GLU A 26 -0.16 7.53 -8.33
N ARG A 27 0.12 6.82 -9.43
CA ARG A 27 -0.91 6.28 -10.32
C ARG A 27 -1.65 5.11 -9.70
N ILE A 28 -0.96 4.29 -8.92
CA ILE A 28 -1.59 3.18 -8.18
C ILE A 28 -2.47 3.76 -7.07
N ASP A 29 -1.99 4.76 -6.33
CA ASP A 29 -2.79 5.45 -5.30
C ASP A 29 -4.04 6.10 -5.89
N ASP A 30 -3.88 6.88 -6.95
CA ASP A 30 -4.99 7.50 -7.70
C ASP A 30 -6.00 6.46 -8.18
N PHE A 31 -5.53 5.32 -8.66
CA PHE A 31 -6.40 4.24 -9.12
C PHE A 31 -7.18 3.62 -7.96
N ILE A 32 -6.52 3.34 -6.83
CA ILE A 32 -7.17 2.84 -5.61
C ILE A 32 -8.24 3.84 -5.15
N PHE A 33 -7.91 5.13 -5.11
CA PHE A 33 -8.84 6.19 -4.71
C PHE A 33 -10.06 6.27 -5.62
N LYS A 34 -9.87 6.28 -6.95
CA LYS A 34 -10.97 6.34 -7.93
C LYS A 34 -11.87 5.10 -7.91
N LYS A 35 -11.33 3.94 -7.49
CA LYS A 35 -12.07 2.67 -7.43
C LYS A 35 -12.42 2.24 -6.00
N LYS A 36 -12.30 3.13 -5.02
CA LYS A 36 -12.54 2.80 -3.61
C LYS A 36 -13.94 2.22 -3.35
N ASP A 37 -14.94 2.63 -4.12
CA ASP A 37 -16.32 2.11 -4.00
C ASP A 37 -16.42 0.64 -4.42
N ILE A 38 -15.49 0.17 -5.25
CA ILE A 38 -15.39 -1.22 -5.71
C ILE A 38 -14.55 -2.04 -4.72
N PHE A 39 -13.41 -1.51 -4.28
CA PHE A 39 -12.54 -2.19 -3.32
C PHE A 39 -13.11 -2.22 -1.89
N GLY A 40 -13.99 -1.28 -1.55
CA GLY A 40 -14.56 -1.10 -0.22
C GLY A 40 -13.71 -0.20 0.69
N SER A 41 -14.30 0.25 1.80
CA SER A 41 -13.71 1.28 2.67
C SER A 41 -12.40 0.89 3.37
N SER A 42 -11.96 -0.36 3.30
CA SER A 42 -10.72 -0.76 3.96
C SER A 42 -9.48 -0.21 3.24
N VAL A 43 -9.58 0.10 1.95
CA VAL A 43 -8.47 0.69 1.18
C VAL A 43 -8.23 2.17 1.49
N ASP A 44 -9.10 2.81 2.28
CA ASP A 44 -8.92 4.20 2.72
C ASP A 44 -7.57 4.40 3.42
N ILE A 45 -7.03 3.36 4.07
CA ILE A 45 -5.73 3.39 4.72
C ILE A 45 -4.57 3.71 3.77
N PHE A 46 -4.68 3.42 2.47
CA PHE A 46 -3.67 3.81 1.48
C PHE A 46 -3.84 5.27 1.07
N THR A 47 -5.08 5.67 0.78
CA THR A 47 -5.41 6.98 0.18
C THR A 47 -5.36 8.16 1.16
N GLN A 48 -5.25 7.88 2.46
CA GLN A 48 -5.19 8.90 3.52
C GLN A 48 -3.76 9.18 4.01
N ILE A 49 -2.76 8.51 3.43
CA ILE A 49 -1.37 8.71 3.81
C ILE A 49 -0.90 10.03 3.22
N ASN A 50 -0.33 10.89 4.07
CA ASN A 50 0.26 12.14 3.60
C ASN A 50 1.62 11.84 2.93
N PRO A 51 1.78 12.09 1.62
CA PRO A 51 3.04 11.77 0.93
C PRO A 51 4.21 12.67 1.32
N TYR A 52 3.97 13.72 2.12
CA TYR A 52 4.99 14.67 2.57
C TYR A 52 5.37 14.53 4.04
N GLU A 53 4.76 13.58 4.76
CA GLU A 53 5.01 13.37 6.19
C GLU A 53 5.33 11.90 6.47
N ASP A 54 6.36 11.70 7.29
CA ASP A 54 6.69 10.37 7.77
C ASP A 54 5.66 9.91 8.80
N THR A 55 5.14 8.70 8.64
CA THR A 55 4.10 8.16 9.53
C THR A 55 4.51 6.78 10.01
N ILE A 56 4.42 6.56 11.33
CA ILE A 56 4.61 5.24 11.92
C ILE A 56 3.26 4.57 12.17
N PHE A 57 3.11 3.35 11.68
CA PHE A 57 1.90 2.58 11.79
C PHE A 57 2.02 1.52 12.88
N SER A 58 1.04 1.52 13.78
CA SER A 58 0.87 0.56 14.86
C SER A 58 0.51 -0.83 14.33
N GLN A 59 0.64 -1.86 15.17
CA GLN A 59 0.28 -3.23 14.82
C GLN A 59 -1.18 -3.38 14.33
N ASP A 60 -2.11 -2.59 14.87
CA ASP A 60 -3.51 -2.64 14.44
C ASP A 60 -3.72 -1.96 13.08
N GLU A 61 -2.95 -0.92 12.75
CA GLU A 61 -2.92 -0.32 11.42
C GLU A 61 -2.26 -1.25 10.40
N ILE A 62 -1.21 -1.98 10.78
CA ILE A 62 -0.59 -3.00 9.94
C ILE A 62 -1.58 -4.11 9.58
N LYS A 63 -2.44 -4.53 10.52
CA LYS A 63 -3.52 -5.48 10.22
C LYS A 63 -4.54 -4.91 9.22
N LYS A 64 -4.83 -3.60 9.29
CA LYS A 64 -5.70 -2.93 8.30
C LYS A 64 -5.05 -2.90 6.92
N PHE A 65 -3.75 -2.58 6.83
CA PHE A 65 -3.00 -2.67 5.56
C PHE A 65 -3.03 -4.08 4.98
N LEU A 66 -2.84 -5.11 5.80
CA LEU A 66 -2.91 -6.49 5.37
C LEU A 66 -4.29 -6.85 4.81
N LEU A 67 -5.37 -6.40 5.47
CA LEU A 67 -6.73 -6.59 5.00
C LEU A 67 -6.97 -5.87 3.67
N ALA A 68 -6.61 -4.59 3.60
CA ALA A 68 -6.77 -3.77 2.40
C ALA A 68 -6.00 -4.35 1.21
N SER A 69 -4.75 -4.76 1.41
CA SER A 69 -3.92 -5.37 0.36
C SER A 69 -4.51 -6.68 -0.17
N LYS A 70 -5.14 -7.49 0.71
CA LYS A 70 -5.85 -8.71 0.28
C LYS A 70 -7.11 -8.39 -0.52
N GLN A 71 -7.82 -7.31 -0.17
CA GLN A 71 -8.98 -6.86 -0.94
C GLN A 71 -8.60 -6.41 -2.35
N LEU A 72 -7.46 -5.73 -2.52
CA LEU A 72 -6.95 -5.34 -3.84
C LEU A 72 -6.69 -6.57 -4.75
N LEU A 73 -6.51 -7.76 -4.19
CA LEU A 73 -6.21 -9.00 -4.91
C LEU A 73 -7.41 -9.95 -5.04
N GLN A 74 -8.63 -9.51 -4.71
CA GLN A 74 -9.82 -10.32 -4.95
C GLN A 74 -10.02 -10.55 -6.46
N GLU A 75 -10.08 -11.82 -6.86
CA GLU A 75 -10.08 -12.23 -8.27
C GLU A 75 -11.27 -11.64 -9.05
N ASP A 76 -12.46 -11.69 -8.44
CA ASP A 76 -13.67 -11.10 -9.00
C ASP A 76 -13.56 -9.58 -9.19
N VAL A 77 -12.91 -8.88 -8.26
CA VAL A 77 -12.64 -7.44 -8.38
C VAL A 77 -11.63 -7.15 -9.49
N LEU A 78 -10.54 -7.92 -9.56
CA LEU A 78 -9.51 -7.76 -10.59
C LEU A 78 -10.04 -8.02 -11.99
N ASP A 79 -10.93 -9.01 -12.14
CA ASP A 79 -11.59 -9.32 -13.41
C ASP A 79 -12.59 -8.22 -13.79
N PHE A 80 -13.34 -7.70 -12.82
CA PHE A 80 -14.25 -6.58 -13.04
C PHE A 80 -13.52 -5.32 -13.52
N LEU A 81 -12.32 -5.07 -13.01
CA LEU A 81 -11.50 -3.89 -13.31
C LEU A 81 -10.60 -4.03 -14.55
N GLU A 82 -10.65 -5.14 -15.29
CA GLU A 82 -9.73 -5.40 -16.42
C GLU A 82 -9.70 -4.26 -17.45
N LYS A 83 -10.87 -3.70 -17.78
CA LYS A 83 -10.98 -2.56 -18.70
C LYS A 83 -10.51 -1.25 -18.08
N ASP A 84 -10.63 -1.09 -16.76
CA ASP A 84 -10.19 0.09 -16.04
C ASP A 84 -8.66 0.18 -15.99
N PHE A 85 -7.95 -0.94 -15.79
CA PHE A 85 -6.49 -0.98 -15.87
C PHE A 85 -5.99 -0.45 -17.21
N ILE A 86 -6.61 -0.86 -18.32
CA ILE A 86 -6.25 -0.39 -19.68
C ILE A 86 -6.60 1.09 -19.85
N ARG A 87 -7.81 1.49 -19.46
CA ARG A 87 -8.32 2.86 -19.65
C ARG A 87 -7.51 3.89 -18.88
N GLU A 88 -7.10 3.55 -17.65
CA GLU A 88 -6.35 4.44 -16.76
C GLU A 88 -4.83 4.27 -16.89
N ASN A 89 -4.37 3.44 -17.85
CA ASN A 89 -2.97 3.17 -18.12
C ASN A 89 -2.20 2.69 -16.87
N ILE A 90 -2.83 1.80 -16.11
CA ILE A 90 -2.25 1.16 -14.93
C ILE A 90 -1.77 -0.23 -15.32
N ASP A 91 -0.49 -0.50 -15.06
CA ASP A 91 0.06 -1.84 -15.25
C ASP A 91 -0.50 -2.78 -14.16
N LYS A 92 -1.40 -3.68 -14.56
CA LYS A 92 -2.01 -4.68 -13.68
C LYS A 92 -0.96 -5.53 -12.95
N LYS A 93 0.18 -5.83 -13.57
CA LYS A 93 1.25 -6.63 -12.93
C LYS A 93 1.93 -5.84 -11.83
N GLU A 94 2.23 -4.57 -12.04
CA GLU A 94 2.83 -3.72 -11.00
C GLU A 94 1.83 -3.44 -9.88
N PHE A 95 0.54 -3.27 -10.18
CA PHE A 95 -0.53 -3.17 -9.17
C PHE A 95 -0.61 -4.43 -8.29
N ILE A 96 -0.66 -5.62 -8.90
CA ILE A 96 -0.68 -6.90 -8.18
C ILE A 96 0.59 -7.10 -7.36
N LYS A 97 1.74 -6.72 -7.91
CA LYS A 97 3.04 -6.80 -7.24
C LYS A 97 3.09 -5.87 -6.03
N PHE A 98 2.60 -4.64 -6.14
CA PHE A 98 2.46 -3.72 -5.01
C PHE A 98 1.65 -4.37 -3.88
N ALA A 99 0.45 -4.86 -4.16
CA ALA A 99 -0.41 -5.47 -3.14
C ALA A 99 0.24 -6.71 -2.50
N ASN A 100 0.90 -7.57 -3.28
CA ASN A 100 1.61 -8.73 -2.74
C ASN A 100 2.82 -8.34 -1.87
N ASN A 101 3.59 -7.34 -2.29
CA ASN A 101 4.72 -6.84 -1.52
C ASN A 101 4.24 -6.23 -0.19
N MET A 102 3.12 -5.50 -0.21
CA MET A 102 2.49 -4.96 1.00
C MET A 102 2.01 -6.07 1.95
N ILE A 103 1.38 -7.12 1.43
CA ILE A 103 1.00 -8.31 2.22
C ILE A 103 2.23 -8.93 2.88
N ASN A 104 3.31 -9.13 2.11
CA ASN A 104 4.54 -9.72 2.61
C ASN A 104 5.16 -8.85 3.72
N MET A 105 5.25 -7.54 3.49
CA MET A 105 5.77 -6.59 4.47
C MET A 105 4.96 -6.62 5.77
N CYS A 106 3.62 -6.58 5.67
CA CYS A 106 2.73 -6.66 6.83
C CYS A 106 2.92 -7.95 7.61
N ASN A 107 3.03 -9.09 6.93
CA ASN A 107 3.24 -10.38 7.58
C ASN A 107 4.59 -10.44 8.31
N ILE A 108 5.66 -9.91 7.71
CA ILE A 108 6.98 -9.82 8.35
C ILE A 108 6.90 -8.93 9.59
N ALA A 109 6.33 -7.72 9.45
CA ALA A 109 6.19 -6.76 10.54
C ALA A 109 5.39 -7.34 11.73
N LEU A 110 4.24 -7.98 11.46
CA LEU A 110 3.44 -8.65 12.48
C LEU A 110 4.16 -9.82 13.14
N LYS A 111 4.89 -10.63 12.36
CA LYS A 111 5.63 -11.79 12.87
C LYS A 111 6.82 -11.37 13.75
N GLU A 112 7.51 -10.31 13.37
CA GLU A 112 8.67 -9.77 14.09
C GLU A 112 8.28 -8.76 15.18
N ASN A 113 6.98 -8.44 15.31
CA ASN A 113 6.47 -7.40 16.19
C ASN A 113 7.17 -6.04 15.98
N LYS A 114 7.35 -5.68 14.72
CA LYS A 114 7.93 -4.40 14.26
C LYS A 114 6.86 -3.52 13.63
N ASN A 115 7.08 -2.21 13.65
CA ASN A 115 6.19 -1.26 13.00
C ASN A 115 6.49 -1.17 11.49
N ILE A 116 5.58 -0.52 10.76
CA ILE A 116 5.82 -0.06 9.39
C ILE A 116 5.89 1.47 9.44
N VAL A 117 6.83 2.05 8.71
CA VAL A 117 6.95 3.50 8.55
C VAL A 117 6.73 3.84 7.08
N SER A 118 5.87 4.80 6.79
CA SER A 118 5.86 5.46 5.48
C SER A 118 6.86 6.60 5.48
N ILE A 119 7.68 6.69 4.44
CA ILE A 119 8.61 7.78 4.20
C ILE A 119 8.05 8.66 3.09
N GLY A 120 7.87 9.94 3.41
CA GLY A 120 7.45 10.93 2.44
C GLY A 120 8.61 11.35 1.54
N ASN A 121 8.36 11.49 0.23
CA ASN A 121 9.36 11.90 -0.77
C ASN A 121 8.83 13.00 -1.69
#